data_AF-A0A4Y7QFY9-F1
#
_entry.id   AF-A0A4Y7QFY9-F1
#
_cell.length_a   1.000
_cell.length_b   1.000
_cell.length_c   1.000
_cell.angle_alpha   90.00
_cell.angle_beta   90.00
_cell.angle_gamma   90.00
#
_symmetry.space_group_name_H-M   'P 1'
#
loop_
_entity.id
_entity.type
_entity.pdbx_description
1 polymer ?
#
loop_
_entity_poly.entity_id
_entity_poly.type
_entity_poly.pdbx_seq_one_letter_code
_entity_poly.pdbx_strand_id
1 'polypeptide(L)'
;MPSMAPHFSVQGEYVSMHLSDGNPRRWPRERKLADPDSDTIDYLVPADPNDEHDAHSLLKWKCKIGGFLMDFHKRAEPNQNYYLTDFPDGYRLFVHRKGSKANPRRDCYLYGSANVTVFRSAAEFFFHAKWIVDGCQYGNNRKPRACGCKYCDPTANQAEISAKWDNRHPKQKSLGRSRPSSQNAPRIMRVKTYPGIGGAVYRD
;
A
#
# COMPACT_ATOMS: atom_id res chain seq x y z
N MET A 1 25.79 19.52 -15.53
CA MET A 1 25.00 18.51 -16.26
C MET A 1 23.62 19.10 -16.49
N PRO A 2 23.16 19.29 -17.74
CA PRO A 2 21.83 19.81 -17.99
C PRO A 2 20.79 18.87 -17.37
N SER A 3 19.86 19.44 -16.59
CA SER A 3 18.73 18.71 -16.01
C SER A 3 17.85 18.23 -17.15
N MET A 4 17.93 16.93 -17.51
CA MET A 4 16.96 16.36 -18.44
C MET A 4 15.56 16.47 -17.83
N ALA A 5 14.57 16.82 -18.65
CA ALA A 5 13.18 16.86 -18.21
C ALA A 5 12.75 15.47 -17.73
N PRO A 6 11.94 15.38 -16.67
CA PRO A 6 11.51 14.09 -16.16
C PRO A 6 10.56 13.42 -17.18
N HIS A 7 10.67 12.10 -17.29
CA HIS A 7 9.91 11.23 -18.20
C HIS A 7 8.53 10.89 -17.64
N PHE A 8 7.73 11.93 -17.38
CA PHE A 8 6.30 11.83 -17.09
C PHE A 8 5.54 13.02 -17.66
N SER A 9 4.25 12.82 -17.94
CA SER A 9 3.31 13.87 -18.31
C SER A 9 2.27 14.08 -17.23
N VAL A 10 1.64 15.26 -17.25
CA VAL A 10 0.56 15.63 -16.32
C VAL A 10 -0.61 16.14 -17.14
N GLN A 11 -1.80 15.57 -16.91
CA GLN A 11 -3.05 16.03 -17.50
C GLN A 11 -4.07 16.24 -16.38
N GLY A 12 -4.31 17.51 -16.01
CA GLY A 12 -5.08 17.84 -14.82
C GLY A 12 -4.39 17.30 -13.56
N GLU A 13 -5.08 16.43 -12.83
CA GLU A 13 -4.56 15.78 -11.62
C GLU A 13 -3.86 14.42 -11.89
N TYR A 14 -3.80 13.99 -13.15
CA TYR A 14 -3.30 12.67 -13.51
C TYR A 14 -1.86 12.73 -14.01
N VAL A 15 -1.00 11.87 -13.46
CA VAL A 15 0.42 11.74 -13.77
C VAL A 15 0.66 10.42 -14.50
N SER A 16 1.25 10.49 -15.69
CA SER A 16 1.59 9.30 -16.49
C SER A 16 3.10 9.13 -16.56
N MET A 17 3.61 8.03 -16.00
CA MET A 17 5.04 7.68 -16.08
C MET A 17 5.32 7.03 -17.44
N HIS A 18 6.38 7.46 -18.14
CA HIS A 18 6.69 6.98 -19.49
C HIS A 18 7.82 5.95 -19.54
N LEU A 19 8.44 5.67 -18.40
CA LEU A 19 9.50 4.68 -18.25
C LEU A 19 9.11 3.64 -17.21
N SER A 20 9.76 2.49 -17.27
CA SER A 20 9.62 1.44 -16.27
C SER A 20 10.86 0.55 -16.21
N ASP A 21 11.19 0.06 -15.02
CA ASP A 21 12.07 -1.12 -14.82
C ASP A 21 11.26 -2.40 -14.55
N GLY A 22 9.96 -2.37 -14.82
CA GLY A 22 9.04 -3.45 -14.51
C GLY A 22 9.27 -4.70 -15.36
N ASN A 23 9.08 -5.86 -14.73
CA ASN A 23 9.18 -7.17 -15.33
C ASN A 23 8.04 -8.04 -14.78
N PRO A 24 6.97 -8.31 -15.58
CA PRO A 24 5.84 -9.14 -15.16
C PRO A 24 6.22 -10.54 -14.68
N ARG A 25 7.37 -11.09 -15.10
CA ARG A 25 7.87 -12.40 -14.62
C ARG A 25 8.27 -12.39 -13.15
N ARG A 26 8.38 -11.20 -12.54
CA ARG A 26 8.66 -10.99 -11.11
C ARG A 26 7.40 -10.95 -10.26
N TRP A 27 6.21 -11.01 -10.88
CA TRP A 27 4.97 -11.12 -10.12
C TRP A 27 4.92 -12.46 -9.38
N PRO A 28 4.33 -12.48 -8.17
CA PRO A 28 4.11 -13.71 -7.45
C PRO A 28 3.21 -14.62 -8.29
N ARG A 29 3.51 -15.93 -8.28
CA ARG A 29 2.56 -16.93 -8.77
C ARG A 29 1.35 -16.93 -7.84
N GLU A 30 0.17 -16.97 -8.43
CA GLU A 30 -1.09 -16.98 -7.70
C GLU A 30 -1.09 -18.14 -6.69
N ARG A 31 -1.34 -17.83 -5.41
CA ARG A 31 -1.41 -18.85 -4.36
C ARG A 31 -2.86 -19.31 -4.23
N LYS A 32 -3.07 -20.63 -4.22
CA LYS A 32 -4.39 -21.26 -4.11
C LYS A 32 -5.15 -20.74 -2.89
N LEU A 33 -6.46 -20.65 -3.05
CA LEU A 33 -7.43 -20.39 -1.98
C LEU A 33 -7.23 -21.39 -0.84
N ALA A 34 -7.50 -20.93 0.39
CA ALA A 34 -7.53 -21.79 1.56
C ALA A 34 -8.52 -22.95 1.39
N ASP A 35 -8.27 -24.04 2.13
CA ASP A 35 -9.21 -25.14 2.33
C ASP A 35 -10.63 -24.58 2.55
N PRO A 36 -11.65 -25.01 1.77
CA PRO A 36 -13.03 -24.54 1.93
C PRO A 36 -13.53 -24.60 3.38
N ASP A 37 -13.06 -25.60 4.12
CA ASP A 37 -13.46 -25.91 5.50
C ASP A 37 -12.63 -25.16 6.55
N SER A 38 -11.59 -24.44 6.13
CA SER A 38 -10.80 -23.58 7.04
C SER A 38 -11.51 -22.25 7.31
N ASP A 39 -11.61 -21.90 8.60
CA ASP A 39 -12.05 -20.56 9.04
C ASP A 39 -10.95 -19.49 8.85
N THR A 40 -9.75 -19.90 8.44
CA THR A 40 -8.63 -18.99 8.15
C THR A 40 -8.23 -19.03 6.69
N ILE A 41 -7.84 -17.86 6.18
CA ILE A 41 -7.33 -17.68 4.82
C ILE A 41 -5.91 -17.11 4.85
N ASP A 42 -5.11 -17.47 3.86
CA ASP A 42 -3.77 -16.92 3.61
C ASP A 42 -3.47 -17.03 2.11
N TYR A 43 -3.83 -16.00 1.33
CA TYR A 43 -3.57 -15.99 -0.11
C TYR A 43 -3.25 -14.59 -0.64
N LEU A 44 -2.53 -14.54 -1.75
CA LEU A 44 -2.09 -13.33 -2.42
C LEU A 44 -2.65 -13.31 -3.84
N VAL A 45 -3.42 -12.28 -4.16
CA VAL A 45 -4.08 -12.09 -5.45
C VAL A 45 -3.81 -10.69 -5.99
N PRO A 46 -3.87 -10.44 -7.31
CA PRO A 46 -3.93 -9.10 -7.85
C PRO A 46 -5.04 -8.27 -7.19
N ALA A 47 -4.81 -6.98 -6.97
CA ALA A 47 -5.87 -6.07 -6.52
C ALA A 47 -6.97 -5.98 -7.60
N ASP A 48 -8.21 -6.27 -7.24
CA ASP A 48 -9.35 -6.20 -8.15
C ASP A 48 -9.97 -4.79 -8.11
N PRO A 49 -9.99 -4.03 -9.21
CA PRO A 49 -10.64 -2.72 -9.24
C PRO A 49 -12.16 -2.77 -9.03
N ASN A 50 -12.79 -3.95 -9.10
CA ASN A 50 -14.21 -4.14 -8.83
C ASN A 50 -14.50 -4.49 -7.35
N ASP A 51 -13.50 -4.88 -6.56
CA ASP A 51 -13.62 -4.98 -5.09
C ASP A 51 -13.39 -3.59 -4.49
N GLU A 52 -14.37 -3.07 -3.75
CA GLU A 52 -14.35 -1.71 -3.21
C GLU A 52 -13.10 -1.38 -2.37
N HIS A 53 -12.61 -2.33 -1.56
CA HIS A 53 -11.45 -2.08 -0.70
C HIS A 53 -10.16 -2.12 -1.50
N ASP A 54 -10.08 -3.00 -2.50
CA ASP A 54 -8.92 -3.13 -3.36
C ASP A 54 -8.86 -1.90 -4.31
N ALA A 55 -10.00 -1.43 -4.82
CA ALA A 55 -10.13 -0.17 -5.56
C ALA A 55 -9.68 1.05 -4.73
N HIS A 56 -10.13 1.15 -3.47
CA HIS A 56 -9.67 2.19 -2.56
C HIS A 56 -8.16 2.12 -2.32
N SER A 57 -7.62 0.91 -2.18
CA SER A 57 -6.17 0.69 -1.99
C SER A 57 -5.36 1.07 -3.24
N LEU A 58 -5.83 0.71 -4.43
CA LEU A 58 -5.25 1.12 -5.71
C LEU A 58 -5.21 2.64 -5.82
N LEU A 59 -6.34 3.31 -5.58
CA LEU A 59 -6.43 4.77 -5.65
C LEU A 59 -5.49 5.44 -4.63
N LYS A 60 -5.44 4.92 -3.40
CA LYS A 60 -4.55 5.43 -2.34
C LYS A 60 -3.07 5.32 -2.72
N TRP A 61 -2.67 4.19 -3.31
CA TRP A 61 -1.30 4.02 -3.79
C TRP A 61 -0.99 4.99 -4.94
N LYS A 62 -1.85 5.06 -5.95
CA LYS A 62 -1.71 5.97 -7.09
C LYS A 62 -1.65 7.44 -6.64
N CYS A 63 -2.48 7.84 -5.68
CA CYS A 63 -2.51 9.17 -5.08
C CYS A 63 -1.19 9.51 -4.38
N LYS A 64 -0.71 8.62 -3.49
CA LYS A 64 0.52 8.85 -2.73
C LYS A 64 1.74 8.98 -3.65
N ILE A 65 1.84 8.14 -4.68
CA ILE A 65 2.97 8.18 -5.61
C ILE A 65 2.88 9.42 -6.52
N GLY A 66 1.69 9.70 -7.07
CA GLY A 66 1.47 10.88 -7.92
C GLY A 66 1.79 12.18 -7.18
N GLY A 67 1.24 12.37 -5.98
CA GLY A 67 1.53 13.54 -5.16
C GLY A 67 3.00 13.65 -4.75
N PHE A 68 3.66 12.54 -4.43
CA PHE A 68 5.11 12.54 -4.19
C PHE A 68 5.90 13.02 -5.43
N LEU A 69 5.61 12.51 -6.62
CA LEU A 69 6.31 12.92 -7.84
C LEU A 69 6.11 14.42 -8.11
N MET A 70 4.88 14.91 -7.96
CA MET A 70 4.57 16.31 -8.22
C MET A 70 5.24 17.26 -7.22
N ASP A 71 5.25 16.93 -5.93
CA ASP A 71 5.93 17.74 -4.91
C ASP A 71 7.46 17.66 -5.09
N PHE A 72 8.02 16.47 -5.35
CA PHE A 72 9.46 16.31 -5.58
C PHE A 72 9.97 17.12 -6.78
N HIS A 73 9.22 17.13 -7.88
CA HIS A 73 9.56 17.89 -9.09
C HIS A 73 9.10 19.36 -9.06
N LYS A 74 8.58 19.85 -7.92
CA LYS A 74 8.07 21.22 -7.75
C LYS A 74 7.02 21.61 -8.79
N ARG A 75 6.14 20.67 -9.11
CA ARG A 75 5.00 20.86 -10.03
C ARG A 75 3.63 20.74 -9.33
N ALA A 76 3.63 20.47 -8.01
CA ALA A 76 2.40 20.35 -7.24
C ALA A 76 1.76 21.72 -7.00
N GLU A 77 0.47 21.82 -7.30
CA GLU A 77 -0.37 22.96 -6.93
C GLU A 77 -0.88 22.82 -5.49
N PRO A 78 -1.05 23.92 -4.75
CA PRO A 78 -1.59 23.89 -3.40
C PRO A 78 -2.97 23.23 -3.34
N ASN A 79 -3.19 22.35 -2.35
CA ASN A 79 -4.46 21.64 -2.10
C ASN A 79 -4.92 20.70 -3.23
N GLN A 80 -4.09 20.43 -4.25
CA GLN A 80 -4.40 19.48 -5.30
C GLN A 80 -3.83 18.10 -4.94
N ASN A 81 -4.65 17.05 -5.10
CA ASN A 81 -4.16 15.68 -5.08
C ASN A 81 -3.75 15.29 -6.50
N TYR A 82 -2.70 14.50 -6.63
CA TYR A 82 -2.26 13.96 -7.93
C TYR A 82 -2.26 12.45 -7.88
N TYR A 83 -2.71 11.83 -8.97
CA TYR A 83 -2.85 10.39 -9.06
C TYR A 83 -2.05 9.89 -10.25
N LEU A 84 -1.35 8.77 -10.08
CA LEU A 84 -0.89 8.04 -11.24
C LEU A 84 -2.09 7.60 -12.10
N THR A 85 -2.00 7.74 -13.42
CA THR A 85 -2.95 7.09 -14.34
C THR A 85 -2.87 5.57 -14.17
N ASP A 86 -1.66 5.03 -14.25
CA ASP A 86 -1.35 3.66 -13.89
C ASP A 86 0.01 3.50 -13.23
N PHE A 87 0.25 2.34 -12.61
CA PHE A 87 1.61 1.98 -12.20
C PHE A 87 2.51 1.83 -13.44
N PRO A 88 3.85 1.96 -13.32
CA PRO A 88 4.75 1.77 -14.44
C PRO A 88 4.56 0.40 -15.09
N ASP A 89 4.77 0.31 -16.41
CA ASP A 89 4.58 -0.93 -17.16
C ASP A 89 5.28 -2.13 -16.50
N GLY A 90 4.56 -3.23 -16.32
CA GLY A 90 5.10 -4.42 -15.65
C GLY A 90 5.08 -4.38 -14.12
N TYR A 91 4.57 -3.31 -13.51
CA TYR A 91 4.19 -3.29 -12.11
C TYR A 91 2.73 -3.68 -11.91
N ARG A 92 2.43 -4.24 -10.74
CA ARG A 92 1.06 -4.60 -10.34
C ARG A 92 0.95 -4.63 -8.82
N LEU A 93 -0.16 -4.08 -8.32
CA LEU A 93 -0.51 -4.16 -6.90
C LEU A 93 -1.20 -5.50 -6.62
N PHE A 94 -0.74 -6.18 -5.58
CA PHE A 94 -1.33 -7.40 -5.06
C PHE A 94 -1.85 -7.17 -3.64
N VAL A 95 -2.89 -7.90 -3.26
CA VAL A 95 -3.48 -7.87 -1.93
C VAL A 95 -3.30 -9.24 -1.28
N HIS A 96 -2.59 -9.25 -0.15
CA HIS A 96 -2.48 -10.41 0.71
C HIS A 96 -3.64 -10.41 1.69
N ARG A 97 -4.52 -11.41 1.58
CA ARG A 97 -5.64 -11.62 2.48
C ARG A 97 -5.26 -12.70 3.49
N LYS A 98 -5.22 -12.35 4.78
CA LYS A 98 -4.77 -13.24 5.86
C LYS A 98 -5.63 -13.13 7.12
N GLY A 99 -5.92 -14.25 7.77
CA GLY A 99 -6.64 -14.32 9.05
C GLY A 99 -8.03 -14.92 8.90
N SER A 100 -8.99 -14.52 9.75
CA SER A 100 -10.36 -15.05 9.70
C SER A 100 -11.02 -14.78 8.36
N LYS A 101 -11.73 -15.78 7.82
CA LYS A 101 -12.47 -15.70 6.56
C LYS A 101 -13.55 -14.62 6.57
N ALA A 102 -14.15 -14.35 7.73
CA ALA A 102 -15.20 -13.34 7.89
C ALA A 102 -14.66 -11.89 7.80
N ASN A 103 -13.43 -11.65 8.24
CA ASN A 103 -12.81 -10.33 8.20
C ASN A 103 -11.29 -10.43 8.04
N PRO A 104 -10.81 -10.81 6.84
CA PRO A 104 -9.40 -11.02 6.63
C PRO A 104 -8.66 -9.68 6.63
N ARG A 105 -7.50 -9.66 7.27
CA ARG A 105 -6.55 -8.56 7.17
C ARG A 105 -6.06 -8.47 5.72
N ARG A 106 -6.00 -7.26 5.18
CA ARG A 106 -5.57 -6.98 3.80
C ARG A 106 -4.29 -6.16 3.81
N ASP A 107 -3.20 -6.72 3.28
CA ASP A 107 -1.96 -5.98 3.04
C ASP A 107 -1.73 -5.79 1.55
N CYS A 108 -1.41 -4.57 1.13
CA CYS A 108 -1.12 -4.27 -0.27
C CYS A 108 0.38 -4.26 -0.53
N TYR A 109 0.78 -4.88 -1.63
CA TYR A 109 2.17 -5.06 -2.04
C TYR A 109 2.33 -4.74 -3.52
N LEU A 110 3.26 -3.88 -3.86
CA LEU A 110 3.57 -3.56 -5.25
C LEU A 110 4.74 -4.42 -5.73
N TYR A 111 4.49 -5.22 -6.76
CA TYR A 111 5.46 -6.10 -7.41
C TYR A 111 5.75 -5.59 -8.83
N GLY A 112 6.91 -5.95 -9.36
CA GLY A 112 7.25 -5.68 -10.76
C GLY A 112 8.71 -5.30 -10.98
N SER A 113 9.37 -4.64 -10.02
CA SER A 113 10.75 -4.18 -10.22
C SER A 113 11.70 -5.30 -10.65
N ALA A 114 12.57 -4.98 -11.60
CA ALA A 114 13.69 -5.84 -11.95
C ALA A 114 14.68 -6.02 -10.78
N ASN A 115 14.74 -5.07 -9.84
CA ASN A 115 15.78 -5.00 -8.81
C ASN A 115 15.24 -5.21 -7.38
N VAL A 116 13.97 -4.86 -7.14
CA VAL A 116 13.33 -4.97 -5.83
C VAL A 116 12.29 -6.08 -5.85
N THR A 117 12.33 -6.99 -4.87
CA THR A 117 11.38 -8.10 -4.80
C THR A 117 9.95 -7.63 -4.58
N VAL A 118 9.73 -6.69 -3.66
CA VAL A 118 8.41 -6.16 -3.31
C VAL A 118 8.54 -4.81 -2.59
N PHE A 119 7.64 -3.88 -2.87
CA PHE A 119 7.42 -2.69 -2.05
C PHE A 119 6.17 -2.89 -1.19
N ARG A 120 6.31 -2.70 0.12
CA ARG A 120 5.26 -2.96 1.14
C ARG A 120 4.43 -1.75 1.51
N SER A 121 4.79 -0.59 0.97
CA SER A 121 3.98 0.62 1.01
C SER A 121 4.32 1.53 -0.17
N ALA A 122 3.42 2.46 -0.50
CA ALA A 122 3.70 3.48 -1.50
C ALA A 122 4.97 4.27 -1.16
N ALA A 123 5.19 4.58 0.13
CA ALA A 123 6.36 5.32 0.59
C ALA A 123 7.68 4.58 0.38
N GLU A 124 7.69 3.25 0.39
CA GLU A 124 8.88 2.49 0.02
C GLU A 124 9.21 2.62 -1.48
N PHE A 125 8.20 2.91 -2.31
CA PHE A 125 8.33 3.04 -3.76
C PHE A 125 8.65 4.46 -4.23
N PHE A 126 8.40 5.50 -3.43
CA PHE A 126 8.55 6.92 -3.83
C PHE A 126 9.86 7.22 -4.56
N PHE A 127 11.01 7.00 -3.93
CA PHE A 127 12.29 7.30 -4.56
C PHE A 127 12.66 6.34 -5.70
N HIS A 128 12.03 5.17 -5.77
CA HIS A 128 12.14 4.29 -6.93
C HIS A 128 11.33 4.85 -8.12
N ALA A 129 10.11 5.33 -7.88
CA ALA A 129 9.29 6.01 -8.88
C ALA A 129 9.98 7.28 -9.42
N LYS A 130 10.58 8.09 -8.53
CA LYS A 130 11.42 9.24 -8.93
C LYS A 130 12.56 8.79 -9.85
N TRP A 131 13.31 7.77 -9.44
CA TRP A 131 14.42 7.26 -10.25
C TRP A 131 13.94 6.76 -11.63
N ILE A 132 12.75 6.15 -11.69
CA ILE A 132 12.14 5.75 -12.96
C ILE A 132 11.90 6.98 -13.85
N VAL A 133 11.21 8.00 -13.35
CA VAL A 133 10.91 9.19 -14.17
C VAL A 133 12.15 10.02 -14.49
N ASP A 134 13.23 9.90 -13.72
CA ASP A 134 14.50 10.56 -14.00
C ASP A 134 15.38 9.81 -15.02
N GLY A 135 14.86 8.75 -15.64
CA GLY A 135 15.51 8.07 -16.75
C GLY A 135 15.95 6.65 -16.48
N CYS A 136 15.56 6.02 -15.36
CA CYS A 136 15.90 4.63 -15.03
C CYS A 136 17.40 4.30 -15.19
N GLN A 137 18.30 5.21 -14.81
CA GLN A 137 19.72 5.04 -15.11
C GLN A 137 20.33 3.90 -14.31
N TYR A 138 21.01 2.99 -15.01
CA TYR A 138 21.75 1.88 -14.41
C TYR A 138 23.24 2.21 -14.33
N GLY A 139 23.86 1.81 -13.23
CA GLY A 139 25.31 1.75 -13.08
C GLY A 139 25.86 0.41 -13.54
N ASN A 140 27.13 0.19 -13.21
CA ASN A 140 27.79 -1.09 -13.46
C ASN A 140 27.04 -2.22 -12.75
N ASN A 141 27.02 -3.42 -13.36
CA ASN A 141 26.35 -4.62 -12.84
C ASN A 141 24.81 -4.49 -12.71
N ARG A 142 24.17 -3.67 -13.55
CA ARG A 142 22.70 -3.48 -13.61
C ARG A 142 22.09 -2.99 -12.28
N LYS A 143 22.87 -2.34 -11.41
CA LYS A 143 22.32 -1.70 -10.21
C LYS A 143 21.75 -0.32 -10.56
N PRO A 144 20.55 0.05 -10.07
CA PRO A 144 20.02 1.40 -10.23
C PRO A 144 21.01 2.45 -9.70
N ARG A 145 21.45 3.37 -10.55
CA ARG A 145 22.34 4.47 -10.15
C ARG A 145 21.50 5.61 -9.60
N ALA A 146 21.91 6.17 -8.45
CA ALA A 146 21.25 7.30 -7.81
C ALA A 146 19.76 7.08 -7.48
N CYS A 147 19.33 5.82 -7.33
CA CYS A 147 18.02 5.50 -6.77
C CYS A 147 18.09 5.61 -5.24
N GLY A 148 17.33 6.53 -4.65
CA GLY A 148 17.34 6.78 -3.19
C GLY A 148 16.32 5.97 -2.40
N CYS A 149 15.81 4.85 -2.93
CA CYS A 149 14.89 3.99 -2.18
C CYS A 149 15.69 3.07 -1.23
N LYS A 150 15.09 2.68 -0.11
CA LYS A 150 15.70 1.79 0.92
C LYS A 150 16.26 0.46 0.40
N TYR A 151 15.87 0.05 -0.81
CA TYR A 151 16.26 -1.23 -1.41
C TYR A 151 17.45 -1.09 -2.36
N CYS A 152 17.57 0.07 -3.03
CA CYS A 152 18.65 0.33 -3.97
C CYS A 152 19.82 1.09 -3.32
N ASP A 153 19.52 1.88 -2.28
CA ASP A 153 20.49 2.64 -1.50
C ASP A 153 20.47 2.15 -0.04
N PRO A 154 21.55 1.50 0.45
CA PRO A 154 21.62 1.01 1.82
C PRO A 154 21.69 2.14 2.87
N THR A 155 22.00 3.37 2.45
CA THR A 155 22.03 4.54 3.35
C THR A 155 20.64 5.17 3.52
N ALA A 156 19.68 4.82 2.67
CA ALA A 156 18.35 5.39 2.72
C ALA A 156 17.51 4.81 3.88
N ASN A 157 16.95 5.70 4.70
CA ASN A 157 16.14 5.34 5.85
C ASN A 157 14.63 5.44 5.53
N GLN A 158 13.92 4.31 5.61
CA GLN A 158 12.48 4.29 5.34
C GLN A 158 11.65 5.12 6.31
N ALA A 159 12.04 5.22 7.58
CA ALA A 159 11.30 5.99 8.58
C ALA A 159 11.33 7.49 8.23
N GLU A 160 12.48 7.99 7.79
CA GLU A 160 12.66 9.38 7.34
C GLU A 160 11.86 9.67 6.06
N ILE A 161 11.91 8.75 5.09
CA ILE A 161 11.12 8.84 3.85
C ILE A 161 9.63 8.94 4.19
N SER A 162 9.13 8.03 5.03
CA SER A 162 7.72 8.00 5.44
C SER A 162 7.34 9.25 6.24
N ALA A 163 8.16 9.67 7.20
CA ALA A 163 7.89 10.87 8.00
C ALA A 163 7.78 12.12 7.13
N LYS A 164 8.65 12.23 6.12
CA LYS A 164 8.71 13.38 5.23
C LYS A 164 7.59 13.40 4.19
N TRP A 165 7.18 12.25 3.65
CA TRP A 165 6.33 12.21 2.44
C TRP A 165 5.00 11.46 2.63
N ASP A 166 4.92 10.51 3.56
CA ASP A 166 3.69 9.74 3.78
C ASP A 166 2.64 10.52 4.59
N ASN A 167 3.09 11.48 5.42
CA ASN A 167 2.24 12.27 6.30
C ASN A 167 1.66 13.55 5.67
N ARG A 168 2.12 13.97 4.48
CA ARG A 168 1.71 15.24 3.87
C ARG A 168 0.45 15.16 3.01
N HIS A 169 0.01 13.96 2.66
CA HIS A 169 -1.23 13.81 1.91
C HIS A 169 -2.39 13.97 2.89
N PRO A 170 -3.23 15.00 2.75
CA PRO A 170 -4.35 15.20 3.65
C PRO A 170 -5.19 13.93 3.62
N LYS A 171 -5.52 13.42 4.81
CA LYS A 171 -6.62 12.47 4.94
C LYS A 171 -7.78 13.11 4.19
N GLN A 172 -8.25 12.51 3.09
CA GLN A 172 -9.51 12.93 2.50
C GLN A 172 -10.47 13.10 3.66
N LYS A 173 -10.99 14.32 3.88
CA LYS A 173 -12.09 14.51 4.81
C LYS A 173 -13.19 13.64 4.23
N SER A 174 -13.33 12.43 4.74
CA SER A 174 -14.49 11.59 4.50
C SER A 174 -15.68 12.47 4.82
N LEU A 175 -16.46 12.80 3.79
CA LEU A 175 -17.75 13.44 3.98
C LEU A 175 -18.55 12.53 4.93
N GLY A 176 -18.75 13.01 6.16
CA GLY A 176 -19.77 12.55 7.09
C GLY A 176 -19.77 11.07 7.48
N ARG A 177 -19.00 10.72 8.51
CA ARG A 177 -19.57 9.98 9.65
C ARG A 177 -18.80 10.34 10.91
N SER A 178 -19.28 11.37 11.59
CA SER A 178 -18.90 11.67 12.97
C SER A 178 -19.10 10.40 13.80
N ARG A 179 -18.01 9.79 14.27
CA ARG A 179 -18.09 8.85 15.39
C ARG A 179 -18.52 9.67 16.61
N PRO A 180 -19.64 9.36 17.28
CA PRO A 180 -19.93 9.98 18.55
C PRO A 180 -18.80 9.63 19.52
N SER A 181 -18.23 10.66 20.12
CA SER A 181 -17.37 10.55 21.30
C SER A 181 -18.19 9.88 22.40
N SER A 182 -17.94 8.60 22.68
CA SER A 182 -18.42 7.95 23.89
C SER A 182 -17.52 8.40 25.04
N GLN A 183 -17.80 9.58 25.57
CA GLN A 183 -17.47 9.92 26.95
C GLN A 183 -18.73 9.71 27.79
N ASN A 184 -18.58 8.97 28.88
CA ASN A 184 -19.60 8.57 29.85
C ASN A 184 -20.52 7.40 29.47
N ALA A 185 -19.99 6.18 29.59
CA ALA A 185 -20.81 5.02 29.95
C ALA A 185 -20.45 4.61 31.40
N PRO A 186 -21.44 4.45 32.31
CA PRO A 186 -21.18 4.03 33.68
C PRO A 186 -20.60 2.60 33.73
N ARG A 187 -19.64 2.41 34.63
CA ARG A 187 -18.92 1.17 34.89
C ARG A 187 -19.88 0.11 35.48
N ILE A 188 -20.51 -0.71 34.63
CA ILE A 188 -21.21 -1.91 35.07
C ILE A 188 -20.16 -2.95 35.47
N MET A 189 -20.03 -3.22 36.77
CA MET A 189 -19.27 -4.36 37.26
C MET A 189 -19.96 -5.65 36.79
N ARG A 190 -19.30 -6.41 35.92
CA ARG A 190 -19.71 -7.79 35.63
C ARG A 190 -19.45 -8.64 36.87
N VAL A 191 -20.52 -9.06 37.53
CA VAL A 191 -20.53 -10.18 38.48
C VAL A 191 -20.13 -11.45 37.73
N LYS A 192 -19.13 -12.17 38.24
CA LYS A 192 -18.76 -13.50 37.74
C LYS A 192 -19.86 -14.49 38.11
N THR A 193 -20.58 -15.01 37.12
CA THR A 193 -21.36 -16.24 37.27
C THR A 193 -20.58 -17.38 36.63
N TYR A 194 -20.24 -18.39 37.43
CA TYR A 194 -19.64 -19.64 36.96
C TYR A 194 -20.76 -20.63 36.61
N PRO A 195 -20.68 -21.35 35.47
CA PRO A 195 -21.65 -22.40 35.16
C PRO A 195 -21.30 -23.71 35.89
N GLY A 196 -22.27 -24.16 36.70
CA GLY A 196 -22.75 -25.55 36.76
C GLY A 196 -21.77 -26.66 37.15
N ILE A 197 -21.77 -27.02 38.44
CA ILE A 197 -21.50 -28.40 38.88
C ILE A 197 -22.83 -28.90 39.47
N GLY A 198 -23.61 -29.60 38.66
CA GLY A 198 -24.80 -30.32 39.11
C GLY A 198 -24.41 -31.73 39.51
N GLY A 199 -24.53 -32.07 40.79
CA GLY A 199 -24.33 -33.42 41.28
C GLY A 199 -24.86 -33.59 42.71
N ALA A 200 -25.99 -34.31 42.83
CA ALA A 200 -26.52 -35.06 43.99
C ALA A 200 -27.92 -35.54 43.58
N VAL A 201 -28.10 -36.73 43.01
CA VAL A 201 -28.22 -38.06 43.66
C VAL A 201 -29.24 -38.06 44.80
N TYR A 202 -30.41 -38.66 44.56
CA TYR A 202 -31.12 -39.55 45.49
C TYR A 202 -31.95 -40.55 44.66
N ARG A 203 -31.57 -41.83 44.77
CA ARG A 203 -32.48 -43.00 44.84
C ARG A 203 -32.77 -43.20 46.35
N ASP A 204 -33.88 -43.73 46.85
CA ASP A 204 -34.94 -44.60 46.33
C ASP A 204 -36.34 -44.03 46.62
#